data_AF-A0A7D9EQP1-F1
#
_entry.id   AF-A0A7D9EQP1-F1
#
_cell.length_a   1.000
_cell.length_b   1.000
_cell.length_c   1.000
_cell.angle_alpha   90.00
_cell.angle_beta   90.00
_cell.angle_gamma   90.00
#
_symmetry.space_group_name_H-M   'P 1'
#
loop_
_entity.id
_entity.type
_entity.pdbx_description
1 polymer ?
#
loop_
_entity_poly.entity_id
_entity_poly.type
_entity_poly.pdbx_seq_one_letter_code
_entity_poly.pdbx_strand_id
1 'polypeptide(L)'
;MAAARSALEIDGSLLEGGGQILRNAITLGCLLNRSIRVCKIRAGRKNPGLRPQHTTGTLEGASVGSSSITFHPGSVLASNFVADTQTAGSTSLLLQVALPCLLYAPAESSMVLKGGTNCEMAPQIDYMTQ
;
A
#
# COMPACT_ATOMS: atom_id res chain seq x y z
N MET A 1 -13.03 -26.89 3.52
CA MET A 1 -11.82 -26.15 3.90
C MET A 1 -11.01 -25.86 2.65
N ALA A 2 -10.91 -24.61 2.23
CA ALA A 2 -10.04 -24.25 1.12
C ALA A 2 -8.58 -24.43 1.55
N ALA A 3 -7.78 -25.17 0.77
CA ALA A 3 -6.35 -25.31 1.02
C ALA A 3 -5.71 -23.93 1.16
N ALA A 4 -4.83 -23.75 2.16
CA ALA A 4 -4.06 -22.53 2.32
C ALA A 4 -3.23 -22.32 1.05
N ARG A 5 -3.67 -21.43 0.16
CA ARG A 5 -2.90 -21.04 -1.02
C ARG A 5 -1.65 -20.33 -0.51
N SER A 6 -0.48 -20.87 -0.86
CA SER A 6 0.79 -20.21 -0.60
C SER A 6 0.76 -18.77 -1.13
N ALA A 7 1.41 -17.85 -0.42
CA ALA A 7 1.45 -16.45 -0.81
C ALA A 7 2.00 -16.30 -2.24
N LEU A 8 1.37 -15.44 -3.04
CA LEU A 8 1.87 -15.11 -4.37
C LEU A 8 3.13 -14.26 -4.25
N GLU A 9 4.24 -14.75 -4.78
CA GLU A 9 5.51 -14.04 -4.79
C GLU A 9 5.53 -12.95 -5.87
N ILE A 10 5.98 -11.75 -5.49
CA ILE A 10 6.09 -10.58 -6.35
C ILE A 10 7.51 -10.01 -6.20
N ASP A 11 8.24 -9.90 -7.31
CA ASP A 11 9.54 -9.26 -7.33
C ASP A 11 9.38 -7.73 -7.40
N GLY A 12 9.64 -7.06 -6.27
CA GLY A 12 9.56 -5.61 -6.10
C GLY A 12 10.70 -4.80 -6.71
N SER A 13 11.66 -5.46 -7.36
CA SER A 13 12.73 -4.81 -8.13
C SER A 13 12.37 -4.58 -9.60
N LEU A 14 11.26 -5.17 -10.08
CA LEU A 14 10.81 -5.05 -11.47
C LEU A 14 10.47 -3.60 -11.85
N LEU A 15 10.67 -3.28 -13.13
CA LEU A 15 10.42 -1.97 -13.75
C LEU A 15 11.17 -0.86 -12.98
N GLU A 16 10.46 0.15 -12.48
CA GLU A 16 11.08 1.27 -11.76
C GLU A 16 11.60 0.91 -10.36
N GLY A 17 11.35 -0.32 -9.88
CA GLY A 17 11.72 -0.77 -8.54
C GLY A 17 11.26 0.20 -7.45
N GLY A 18 10.11 0.84 -7.66
CA GLY A 18 9.61 1.93 -6.83
C GLY A 18 8.55 1.48 -5.83
N GLY A 19 7.86 2.44 -5.22
CA GLY A 19 6.72 2.15 -4.34
C GLY A 19 5.45 1.71 -5.08
N GLN A 20 5.36 1.92 -6.41
CA GLN A 20 4.13 1.65 -7.17
C GLN A 20 3.78 0.16 -7.20
N ILE A 21 4.77 -0.71 -7.43
CA ILE A 21 4.53 -2.16 -7.44
C ILE A 21 4.01 -2.66 -6.10
N LEU A 22 4.55 -2.11 -5.00
CA LEU A 22 4.11 -2.41 -3.65
C LEU A 22 2.65 -1.98 -3.43
N ARG A 23 2.30 -0.75 -3.82
CA ARG A 23 0.92 -0.23 -3.71
C ARG A 23 -0.07 -1.11 -4.48
N ASN A 24 0.23 -1.40 -5.74
CA ASN A 24 -0.64 -2.23 -6.59
C ASN A 24 -0.76 -3.66 -6.03
N ALA A 25 0.34 -4.25 -5.58
CA ALA A 25 0.34 -5.58 -4.99
C ALA A 25 -0.57 -5.66 -3.77
N ILE A 26 -0.45 -4.72 -2.82
CA ILE A 26 -1.28 -4.66 -1.61
C ILE A 26 -2.76 -4.47 -1.96
N THR A 27 -3.08 -3.48 -2.81
CA THR A 27 -4.47 -3.22 -3.20
C THR A 27 -5.11 -4.42 -3.89
N LEU A 28 -4.41 -5.03 -4.86
CA LEU A 28 -4.94 -6.21 -5.57
C LEU A 28 -5.01 -7.44 -4.68
N GLY A 29 -4.02 -7.64 -3.79
CA GLY A 29 -4.06 -8.71 -2.78
C GLY A 29 -5.29 -8.59 -1.89
N CYS A 30 -5.62 -7.37 -1.47
CA CYS A 30 -6.82 -7.05 -0.69
C CYS A 30 -8.10 -7.37 -1.47
N LEU A 31 -8.26 -6.81 -2.67
CA LEU A 31 -9.46 -6.99 -3.49
C LEU A 31 -9.69 -8.44 -3.93
N LEU A 32 -8.61 -9.18 -4.24
CA LEU A 32 -8.69 -10.58 -4.67
C LEU A 32 -8.68 -11.56 -3.49
N ASN A 33 -8.63 -11.06 -2.24
CA ASN A 33 -8.46 -11.83 -1.02
C ASN A 33 -7.37 -12.91 -1.14
N ARG A 34 -6.20 -12.50 -1.65
CA ARG A 34 -5.06 -13.39 -1.92
C ARG A 34 -3.84 -12.94 -1.13
N SER A 35 -3.28 -13.86 -0.34
CA SER A 35 -2.00 -13.61 0.34
C SER A 35 -0.90 -13.35 -0.68
N ILE A 36 -0.08 -12.33 -0.42
CA ILE A 36 1.04 -11.92 -1.28
C ILE A 36 2.33 -11.76 -0.47
N ARG A 37 3.46 -12.03 -1.10
CA ARG A 37 4.79 -11.77 -0.57
C ARG A 37 5.55 -10.93 -1.58
N VAL A 38 6.00 -9.75 -1.17
CA VAL A 38 6.79 -8.86 -2.03
C VAL A 38 8.23 -8.94 -1.59
N CYS A 39 9.13 -9.24 -2.52
CA CYS A 39 10.57 -9.35 -2.28
C CYS A 39 11.35 -8.24 -2.99
N LYS A 40 12.64 -8.07 -2.65
CA LYS A 40 13.56 -7.10 -3.30
C LYS A 40 13.00 -5.67 -3.39
N ILE A 41 12.27 -5.26 -2.36
CA ILE A 41 11.58 -3.96 -2.34
C ILE A 41 12.61 -2.84 -2.50
N ARG A 42 12.46 -2.05 -3.57
CA ARG A 42 13.32 -0.92 -3.88
C ARG A 42 14.81 -1.27 -3.99
N ALA A 43 15.15 -2.50 -4.36
CA ALA A 43 16.54 -2.98 -4.42
C ALA A 43 17.44 -2.15 -5.37
N GLY A 44 16.88 -1.61 -6.45
CA GLY A 44 17.63 -0.78 -7.42
C GLY A 44 17.72 0.72 -7.09
N ARG A 45 17.26 1.17 -5.91
CA ARG A 45 17.23 2.60 -5.55
C ARG A 45 18.42 2.95 -4.64
N LYS A 46 18.90 4.22 -4.70
CA LYS A 46 19.96 4.78 -3.84
C LYS A 46 19.78 4.44 -2.35
N ASN A 47 18.53 4.45 -1.90
CA ASN A 47 18.16 4.05 -0.55
C ASN A 47 17.14 2.90 -0.65
N PRO A 48 17.55 1.63 -0.52
CA PRO A 48 16.68 0.47 -0.73
C PRO A 48 15.69 0.24 0.43
N GLY A 49 14.79 -0.74 0.26
CA GLY A 49 13.83 -1.17 1.27
C GLY A 49 12.65 -0.23 1.51
N LEU A 50 11.81 -0.56 2.50
CA LEU A 50 10.64 0.23 2.89
C LEU A 50 11.04 1.62 3.43
N ARG A 51 10.10 2.55 3.34
CA ARG A 51 10.18 3.93 3.84
C ARG A 51 9.01 4.16 4.79
N PRO A 52 9.00 5.22 5.62
CA PRO A 52 7.92 5.45 6.59
C PRO A 52 6.51 5.39 5.98
N GLN A 53 6.29 6.01 4.81
CA GLN A 53 5.00 5.95 4.11
C GLN A 53 4.58 4.55 3.62
N HIS A 54 5.51 3.59 3.56
CA HIS A 54 5.22 2.21 3.17
C HIS A 54 4.84 1.32 4.37
N THR A 55 5.09 1.78 5.61
CA THR A 55 4.79 1.03 6.84
C THR A 55 3.42 1.39 7.41
N THR A 56 2.66 2.28 6.76
CA THR A 56 1.29 2.62 7.17
C THR A 56 0.34 1.47 6.81
N GLY A 57 0.05 0.61 7.77
CA GLY A 57 -0.86 -0.54 7.62
C GLY A 57 -0.43 -1.76 8.45
N THR A 58 -1.26 -2.81 8.45
CA THR A 58 -0.94 -4.07 9.14
C THR A 58 -0.31 -5.03 8.14
N LEU A 59 1.02 -5.16 8.19
CA LEU A 59 1.83 -5.95 7.26
C LEU A 59 2.93 -6.68 8.03
N GLU A 60 3.17 -7.95 7.71
CA GLU A 60 4.26 -8.69 8.32
C GLU A 60 5.60 -8.28 7.69
N GLY A 61 6.61 -8.04 8.52
CA GLY A 61 7.93 -7.59 8.08
C GLY A 61 8.00 -6.13 7.63
N ALA A 62 6.95 -5.33 7.91
CA ALA A 62 6.91 -3.92 7.54
C ALA A 62 7.65 -3.02 8.54
N SER A 63 8.98 -3.09 8.53
CA SER A 63 9.86 -2.13 9.18
C SER A 63 10.58 -1.26 8.15
N VAL A 64 10.92 -0.02 8.51
CA VAL A 64 11.71 0.86 7.62
C VAL A 64 13.03 0.17 7.26
N GLY A 65 13.36 0.17 5.97
CA GLY A 65 14.54 -0.54 5.44
C GLY A 65 14.31 -2.02 5.08
N SER A 66 13.18 -2.62 5.45
CA SER A 66 12.86 -4.00 5.08
C SER A 66 12.81 -4.18 3.55
N SER A 67 13.38 -5.29 3.06
CA SER A 67 13.41 -5.64 1.64
C SER A 67 12.33 -6.64 1.24
N SER A 68 11.55 -7.14 2.20
CA SER A 68 10.44 -8.04 1.95
C SER A 68 9.30 -7.85 2.93
N ILE A 69 8.07 -8.00 2.46
CA ILE A 69 6.88 -8.05 3.29
C ILE A 69 5.99 -9.22 2.90
N THR A 70 5.18 -9.67 3.86
CA THR A 70 4.06 -10.56 3.59
C THR A 70 2.77 -9.86 4.00
N PHE A 71 1.77 -9.94 3.13
CA PHE A 71 0.44 -9.42 3.39
C PHE A 71 -0.58 -10.55 3.31
N HIS A 72 -1.32 -10.71 4.39
CA HIS A 72 -2.44 -11.61 4.51
C HIS A 72 -3.72 -10.77 4.53
N PRO A 73 -4.43 -10.64 3.40
CA PRO A 73 -5.64 -9.85 3.36
C PRO A 73 -6.74 -10.51 4.19
N GLY A 74 -7.52 -9.68 4.87
CA GLY A 74 -8.83 -10.04 5.37
C GLY A 74 -9.92 -9.54 4.43
N SER A 75 -11.19 -9.74 4.81
CA SER A 75 -12.31 -9.10 4.13
C SER A 75 -12.20 -7.58 4.22
N VAL A 76 -12.51 -6.88 3.13
CA VAL A 76 -12.60 -5.41 3.14
C VAL A 76 -13.74 -4.99 4.06
N LEU A 77 -13.45 -4.10 5.00
CA LEU A 77 -14.41 -3.60 5.98
C LEU A 77 -14.88 -2.21 5.59
N ALA A 78 -16.17 -1.93 5.85
CA ALA A 78 -16.70 -0.57 5.82
C ALA A 78 -16.53 0.07 7.20
N SER A 79 -15.83 1.21 7.28
CA SER A 79 -15.56 1.90 8.55
C SER A 79 -15.03 3.32 8.35
N ASN A 80 -14.72 3.98 9.46
CA ASN A 80 -13.97 5.23 9.51
C ASN A 80 -12.50 4.92 9.78
N PHE A 81 -11.63 5.29 8.84
CA PHE A 81 -10.21 5.00 8.89
C PHE A 81 -9.39 6.27 9.08
N VAL A 82 -8.22 6.12 9.71
CA VAL A 82 -7.20 7.17 9.78
C VAL A 82 -5.88 6.57 9.33
N ALA A 83 -5.25 7.20 8.34
CA ALA A 83 -3.90 6.84 7.90
C ALA A 83 -3.01 8.07 8.00
N ASP A 84 -1.89 7.93 8.70
CA ASP A 84 -0.93 9.01 8.94
C ASP A 84 0.47 8.54 8.55
N THR A 85 1.10 9.27 7.64
CA THR A 85 2.47 9.00 7.21
C THR A 85 3.52 9.43 8.23
N GLN A 86 3.12 10.18 9.27
CA GLN A 86 3.97 10.79 10.31
C GLN A 86 5.09 11.68 9.74
N THR A 87 5.03 12.02 8.46
CA THR A 87 6.05 12.74 7.68
C THR A 87 5.36 13.52 6.55
N ALA A 88 6.13 14.13 5.64
CA ALA A 88 5.60 14.74 4.42
C ALA A 88 5.27 13.70 3.31
N GLY A 89 4.93 12.45 3.66
CA GLY A 89 4.55 11.42 2.70
C GLY A 89 3.24 11.75 2.01
N SER A 90 3.12 11.43 0.72
CA SER A 90 1.97 11.85 -0.11
C SER A 90 0.66 11.19 0.31
N THR A 91 -0.34 12.01 0.65
CA THR A 91 -1.72 11.56 0.90
C THR A 91 -2.36 11.00 -0.36
N SER A 92 -2.11 11.60 -1.54
CA SER A 92 -2.58 11.08 -2.83
C SER A 92 -2.10 9.65 -3.10
N LEU A 93 -0.87 9.30 -2.72
CA LEU A 93 -0.36 7.93 -2.86
C LEU A 93 -0.97 6.96 -1.85
N LEU A 94 -1.32 7.41 -0.64
CA LEU A 94 -2.12 6.61 0.30
C LEU A 94 -3.53 6.37 -0.26
N LEU A 95 -4.14 7.41 -0.82
CA LEU A 95 -5.46 7.33 -1.44
C LEU A 95 -5.47 6.32 -2.59
N GLN A 96 -4.43 6.28 -3.43
CA GLN A 96 -4.31 5.28 -4.49
C GLN A 96 -4.36 3.82 -3.98
N VAL A 97 -3.88 3.56 -2.76
CA VAL A 97 -3.94 2.22 -2.17
C VAL A 97 -5.32 1.95 -1.59
N ALA A 98 -5.87 2.92 -0.86
CA ALA A 98 -7.09 2.77 -0.08
C ALA A 98 -8.36 2.85 -0.91
N LEU A 99 -8.48 3.83 -1.81
CA LEU A 99 -9.70 4.13 -2.55
C LEU A 99 -10.26 2.91 -3.29
N PRO A 100 -9.46 2.11 -4.04
CA PRO A 100 -9.99 0.93 -4.70
C PRO A 100 -10.55 -0.08 -3.70
N CYS A 101 -9.92 -0.27 -2.53
CA CYS A 101 -10.48 -1.14 -1.50
C CYS A 101 -11.82 -0.61 -0.98
N LEU A 102 -11.90 0.68 -0.65
CA LEU A 102 -13.11 1.29 -0.08
C LEU A 102 -14.29 1.30 -1.08
N LEU A 103 -14.03 1.41 -2.39
CA LEU A 103 -15.07 1.32 -3.42
C LEU A 103 -15.76 -0.05 -3.49
N TYR A 104 -15.10 -1.10 -3.02
CA TYR A 104 -15.64 -2.47 -2.94
C TYR A 104 -16.01 -2.88 -1.50
N ALA A 105 -16.03 -1.93 -0.57
CA ALA A 105 -16.49 -2.20 0.79
C ALA A 105 -17.99 -2.48 0.82
N PRO A 106 -18.50 -3.27 1.78
CA PRO A 106 -19.92 -3.66 1.84
C PRO A 106 -20.87 -2.50 2.18
N ALA A 107 -20.34 -1.35 2.61
CA ALA A 107 -21.09 -0.15 2.93
C ALA A 107 -20.19 1.09 2.82
N GLU A 108 -20.77 2.27 3.01
CA GLU A 108 -20.05 3.55 3.00
C GLU A 108 -18.91 3.58 4.02
N SER A 109 -17.79 4.19 3.62
CA SER A 109 -16.60 4.33 4.44
C SER A 109 -16.08 5.76 4.39
N SER A 110 -15.46 6.21 5.47
CA SER A 110 -14.73 7.48 5.49
C SER A 110 -13.27 7.25 5.82
N MET A 111 -12.38 8.11 5.31
CA MET A 111 -10.95 8.01 5.58
C MET A 111 -10.32 9.39 5.74
N VAL A 112 -9.55 9.56 6.82
CA VAL A 112 -8.72 10.73 7.05
C VAL A 112 -7.28 10.39 6.71
N LEU A 113 -6.70 11.10 5.74
CA LEU A 113 -5.31 10.94 5.31
C LEU A 113 -4.47 12.12 5.83
N LYS A 114 -3.38 11.83 6.55
CA LYS A 114 -2.45 12.82 7.09
C LYS A 114 -1.06 12.66 6.48
N GLY A 115 -0.52 13.75 5.94
CA GLY A 115 0.75 13.78 5.24
C GLY A 115 0.85 15.00 4.32
N GLY A 116 1.75 14.94 3.34
CA GLY A 116 1.88 15.98 2.32
C GLY A 116 0.80 15.89 1.25
N THR A 117 0.23 17.04 0.89
CA THR A 117 -0.81 17.18 -0.15
C THR A 117 -0.24 17.54 -1.52
N ASN A 118 0.92 18.19 -1.56
CA ASN A 118 1.60 18.65 -2.77
C ASN A 118 3.06 18.16 -2.75
N CYS A 119 3.24 16.84 -2.81
CA CYS A 119 4.56 16.21 -2.80
C CYS A 119 5.16 16.12 -4.21
N GLU A 120 6.48 16.25 -4.32
CA GLU A 120 7.21 15.93 -5.55
C GLU A 120 7.04 14.44 -5.92
N MET A 121 7.01 14.15 -7.23
CA MET A 121 6.85 12.79 -7.77
C MET A 121 5.58 12.05 -7.28
N ALA A 122 4.55 12.80 -6.89
CA ALA A 122 3.23 12.30 -6.59
C ALA A 122 2.17 13.23 -7.21
N PRO A 123 0.96 12.73 -7.50
CA PRO A 123 -0.14 13.61 -7.87
C PRO A 123 -0.45 14.60 -6.75
N GLN A 124 -0.66 15.86 -7.11
CA GLN A 124 -1.17 16.87 -6.19
C GLN A 124 -2.60 16.52 -5.77
N ILE A 125 -3.01 16.96 -4.58
CA ILE A 125 -4.34 16.63 -4.06
C ILE A 125 -5.47 17.13 -4.96
N ASP A 126 -5.29 18.29 -5.61
CA ASP A 126 -6.31 18.90 -6.47
C ASP A 126 -6.70 17.99 -7.64
N TYR A 127 -5.76 17.19 -8.15
CA TYR A 127 -6.02 16.20 -9.20
C TYR A 127 -7.01 15.11 -8.76
N MET A 128 -7.07 14.81 -7.46
CA MET A 128 -7.95 13.77 -6.91
C MET A 128 -9.36 14.29 -6.61
N THR A 129 -9.54 15.61 -6.54
CA THR A 129 -10.80 16.25 -6.13
C THR A 129 -11.55 16.94 -7.28
N GLN A 130 -10.93 17.02 -8.46
CA GLN A 130 -11.54 17.53 -9.69
C GLN A 130 -12.18 16.39 -10.48
#